data_AF-A0A914F8U0-F1
#
_entry.id   AF-A0A914F8U0-F1
#
_cell.length_a   1.000
_cell.length_b   1.000
_cell.length_c   1.000
_cell.angle_alpha   90.00
_cell.angle_beta   90.00
_cell.angle_gamma   90.00
#
_symmetry.space_group_name_H-M   'P 1'
#
loop_
_entity.id
_entity.type
_entity.pdbx_description
1 polymer ?
#
loop_
_entity_poly.entity_id
_entity_poly.type
_entity_poly.pdbx_seq_one_letter_code
_entity_poly.pdbx_strand_id
1 'polypeptide(L)' 'MGHEEPLEENVDQLGQWRERCADHVTKFKEILDECNDRVNSRSNTEEVCHQEMVDYIHHLDHCAMPKAFASLK' A
#
# COMPACT_ATOMS: atom_id res chain seq x y z
N MET A 1 -8.80 -4.60 12.98
CA MET A 1 -7.97 -4.51 14.20
C MET A 1 -6.75 -3.70 13.81
N GLY A 2 -6.49 -2.53 14.45
CA GLY A 2 -5.29 -1.71 14.18
C GLY A 2 -5.45 -0.19 14.25
N HIS A 3 -6.67 0.38 14.15
CA HIS A 3 -6.84 1.84 14.12
C HIS A 3 -6.72 2.54 15.49
N GLU A 4 -6.85 1.81 16.59
CA GLU A 4 -6.98 2.39 17.95
C GLU A 4 -5.67 2.32 18.77
N GLU A 5 -4.66 1.60 18.29
CA GLU A 5 -3.37 1.57 18.97
C GLU A 5 -2.65 2.92 18.82
N PRO A 6 -2.01 3.46 19.86
CA PRO A 6 -1.18 4.66 19.73
C PRO A 6 -0.11 4.45 18.65
N LEU A 7 0.20 5.51 17.90
CA LEU A 7 1.33 5.48 16.97
C LEU A 7 2.62 5.60 17.78
N GLU A 8 3.66 4.89 17.34
CA GLU A 8 4.98 5.01 17.92
C GLU A 8 5.58 6.39 17.64
N GLU A 9 6.05 7.06 18.69
CA GLU A 9 6.66 8.38 18.59
C GLU A 9 8.08 8.28 18.02
N ASN A 10 8.47 9.23 17.17
CA ASN A 10 9.74 9.25 16.42
C ASN A 10 9.88 8.15 15.34
N VAL A 11 8.79 7.44 15.02
CA VAL A 11 8.71 6.51 13.88
C VAL A 11 7.92 7.16 12.74
N ASP A 12 8.15 6.73 11.49
CA ASP A 12 7.39 7.23 10.33
C ASP A 12 5.88 6.98 10.51
N GLN A 13 5.13 8.06 10.63
CA GLN A 13 3.69 8.00 10.82
C GLN A 13 2.99 7.52 9.56
N LEU A 14 3.52 7.84 8.36
CA LEU A 14 2.92 7.41 7.11
C LEU A 14 3.02 5.89 6.94
N GLY A 15 4.19 5.31 7.20
CA GLY A 15 4.40 3.86 7.20
C GLY A 15 3.43 3.13 8.14
N GLN A 16 3.31 3.60 9.39
CA GLN A 16 2.39 3.01 10.36
C GLN A 16 0.93 3.07 9.90
N TRP A 17 0.48 4.19 9.31
CA TRP A 17 -0.88 4.29 8.77
C TRP A 17 -1.08 3.48 7.50
N ARG A 18 -0.06 3.33 6.65
CA ARG A 18 -0.12 2.43 5.49
C ARG A 18 -0.31 0.97 5.92
N GLU A 19 0.39 0.51 6.95
CA GLU A 19 0.18 -0.84 7.51
C GLU A 19 -1.24 -1.02 8.01
N ARG A 20 -1.77 -0.04 8.76
CA ARG A 20 -3.14 -0.07 9.27
C ARG A 20 -4.22 0.04 8.19
N CYS A 21 -3.90 0.59 7.03
CA CYS A 21 -4.80 0.74 5.89
C CYS A 21 -4.65 -0.40 4.87
N ALA A 22 -3.68 -1.30 5.03
CA ALA A 22 -3.37 -2.32 4.04
C ALA A 22 -4.52 -3.33 3.85
N ASP A 23 -5.27 -3.63 4.91
CA ASP A 23 -6.43 -4.53 4.90
C ASP A 23 -7.58 -3.99 4.01
N HIS A 24 -7.73 -2.66 3.94
CA HIS A 24 -8.74 -2.00 3.12
C HIS A 24 -8.47 -2.05 1.61
N VAL A 25 -7.23 -2.33 1.21
CA VAL A 25 -6.79 -2.30 -0.20
C VAL A 25 -6.28 -3.65 -0.69
N THR A 26 -6.63 -4.73 0.02
CA THR A 26 -6.29 -6.12 -0.29
C THR A 26 -6.56 -6.49 -1.75
N LYS A 27 -7.73 -6.09 -2.29
CA LYS A 27 -8.07 -6.32 -3.70
C LYS A 27 -7.04 -5.74 -4.69
N PHE A 28 -6.56 -4.52 -4.44
CA PHE A 28 -5.57 -3.89 -5.32
C PHE A 28 -4.19 -4.54 -5.17
N LYS A 29 -3.87 -5.01 -3.95
CA LYS A 29 -2.66 -5.78 -3.69
C LYS A 29 -2.68 -7.12 -4.43
N GLU A 30 -3.80 -7.83 -4.40
CA GLU A 30 -4.00 -9.10 -5.12
C GLU A 30 -3.77 -8.92 -6.63
N ILE A 31 -4.36 -7.88 -7.24
CA ILE A 31 -4.18 -7.57 -8.67
C ILE A 31 -2.71 -7.28 -9.01
N LEU A 32 -2.03 -6.51 -8.15
CA LEU A 32 -0.60 -6.23 -8.30
C LEU A 32 0.24 -7.52 -8.20
N ASP A 33 -0.09 -8.40 -7.26
CA ASP A 33 0.62 -9.67 -7.06
C ASP A 33 0.40 -10.63 -8.23
N GLU A 34 -0.83 -10.73 -8.75
CA GLU A 34 -1.12 -11.50 -9.97
C GLU A 34 -0.33 -10.98 -11.18
N CYS A 35 -0.17 -9.67 -11.31
CA CYS A 35 0.70 -9.10 -12.35
C CYS A 35 2.16 -9.48 -12.12
N ASN A 36 2.67 -9.34 -10.90
CA ASN A 36 4.05 -9.69 -10.58
C ASN A 36 4.34 -11.16 -10.86
N ASP A 37 3.44 -12.07 -10.52
CA ASP A 37 3.58 -13.50 -10.82
C ASP A 37 3.62 -13.77 -12.33
N ARG A 38 2.79 -13.07 -13.11
CA ARG A 38 2.79 -13.18 -14.58
C ARG A 38 4.09 -12.67 -15.19
N VAL A 39 4.60 -11.52 -14.74
CA VAL A 39 5.86 -10.95 -15.22
C VAL A 39 7.04 -11.84 -14.82
N ASN A 40 7.10 -12.28 -13.57
CA ASN A 40 8.20 -13.10 -13.05
C ASN A 40 8.21 -14.53 -13.63
N SER A 41 7.07 -15.05 -14.05
CA SER A 41 6.99 -16.37 -14.70
C SER A 41 7.50 -16.38 -16.15
N ARG A 42 7.74 -15.21 -16.76
CA ARG A 42 8.19 -15.08 -18.15
C ARG A 42 9.66 -14.70 -18.22
N SER A 43 10.44 -15.44 -19.00
CA SER A 43 11.87 -15.15 -19.20
C SER A 43 12.14 -13.99 -20.16
N ASN A 44 11.17 -13.62 -21.00
CA ASN A 44 11.22 -12.48 -21.92
C ASN A 44 9.81 -11.91 -22.09
N THR A 45 9.53 -10.77 -21.46
CA THR A 45 8.26 -10.07 -21.59
C THR A 45 8.48 -8.56 -21.52
N GLU A 46 7.71 -7.79 -22.28
CA GLU A 46 7.66 -6.32 -22.21
C GLU A 46 6.59 -5.82 -21.23
N GLU A 47 5.88 -6.76 -20.60
CA GLU A 47 4.84 -6.47 -19.65
C GLU A 47 5.41 -5.90 -18.35
N VAL A 48 4.78 -4.83 -17.82
CA VAL A 48 5.15 -4.19 -16.56
C VAL A 48 3.92 -3.96 -15.69
N CYS A 49 4.10 -4.02 -14.37
CA CYS A 49 3.01 -3.87 -13.39
C CYS A 49 2.84 -2.44 -12.87
N HIS A 50 3.23 -1.44 -13.65
CA HIS A 50 3.26 -0.05 -13.20
C HIS A 50 1.84 0.48 -12.91
N GLN A 51 0.85 0.10 -13.72
CA GLN A 51 -0.53 0.54 -13.54
C GLN A 51 -1.10 0.00 -12.21
N GLU A 52 -0.96 -1.31 -11.99
CA GLU A 52 -1.42 -1.99 -10.78
C GLU A 52 -0.71 -1.46 -9.53
N MET A 53 0.59 -1.14 -9.65
CA MET A 53 1.36 -0.53 -8.57
C MET A 53 0.83 0.86 -8.21
N VAL A 54 0.56 1.71 -9.21
CA VAL A 54 0.00 3.05 -8.97
C VAL A 54 -1.40 2.96 -8.38
N ASP A 55 -2.24 2.05 -8.86
CA ASP A 55 -3.59 1.85 -8.34
C ASP A 55 -3.57 1.40 -6.87
N TYR A 56 -2.70 0.44 -6.53
CA TYR A 56 -2.51 0.01 -5.14
C TYR A 56 -2.06 1.17 -4.23
N ILE A 57 -1.03 1.92 -4.64
CA ILE A 57 -0.51 3.05 -3.86
C ILE A 57 -1.57 4.14 -3.71
N HIS A 58 -2.29 4.48 -4.78
CA HIS A 58 -3.32 5.52 -4.76
C HIS A 58 -4.40 5.23 -3.72
N HIS A 59 -4.94 4.01 -3.70
CA HIS A 59 -5.98 3.64 -2.76
C HIS A 59 -5.45 3.50 -1.34
N LEU A 60 -4.22 3.01 -1.18
CA LEU A 60 -3.56 2.92 0.13
C LEU A 60 -3.37 4.31 0.74
N ASP A 61 -2.85 5.25 -0.06
CA ASP A 61 -2.58 6.61 0.37
C ASP A 61 -3.84 7.45 0.56
N HIS A 62 -4.92 7.15 -0.17
CA HIS A 62 -6.24 7.74 0.10
C HIS A 62 -6.70 7.47 1.54
N CYS A 63 -6.38 6.28 2.08
CA CYS A 63 -6.67 5.92 3.46
C CYS A 63 -5.63 6.46 4.45
N ALA A 64 -4.34 6.34 4.13
CA ALA A 64 -3.24 6.57 5.08
C ALA A 64 -2.86 8.05 5.23
N MET A 65 -2.76 8.80 4.13
CA MET A 65 -2.20 10.16 4.17
C MET A 65 -2.98 11.11 5.07
N PRO A 66 -4.33 11.23 5.00
CA PRO A 66 -5.04 12.19 5.86
C PRO A 66 -4.83 11.92 7.35
N LYS A 67 -4.72 10.64 7.74
CA LYS A 67 -4.48 10.22 9.13
C LYS A 67 -3.03 10.48 9.55
N ALA A 68 -2.08 10.19 8.66
CA ALA A 68 -0.67 10.47 8.89
C ALA A 68 -0.43 11.96 9.07
N PHE A 69 -0.97 12.82 8.20
CA PHE A 69 -0.85 14.27 8.33
C PHE A 69 -1.48 14.81 9.61
N ALA A 70 -2.61 14.25 10.06
CA ALA A 70 -3.23 14.60 11.33
C ALA A 70 -2.42 14.15 12.56
N SER A 71 -1.48 13.22 12.38
CA SER A 71 -0.62 12.67 13.44
C SER A 71 0.74 13.37 13.54
N LEU A 72 1.07 14.28 12.61
CA LEU A 72 2.28 15.08 12.66
C LEU A 72 2.17 16.16 13.74
N LYS A 73 3.22 16.34 14.53
CA LYS A 73 3.38 17.43 15.51
C LYS A 73 4.11 18.62 14.89
#